data_AF-A0A9P4P4N1-F1
#
_entry.id   AF-A0A9P4P4N1-F1
#
_cell.length_a   1.000
_cell.length_b   1.000
_cell.length_c   1.000
_cell.angle_alpha   90.00
_cell.angle_beta   90.00
_cell.angle_gamma   90.00
#
_symmetry.space_group_name_H-M   'P 1'
#
loop_
_entity.id
_entity.type
_entity.pdbx_description
1 polymer ?
#
loop_
_entity_poly.entity_id
_entity_poly.type
_entity_poly.pdbx_seq_one_letter_code
_entity_poly.pdbx_strand_id
1 'polypeptide(L)'
;MPSKESVPFPTKQLFVLALCRICEPIAFMSIFPYIYFMIKSFHITDDERHIAVYAGMVTSAFAFAEFSASVFWGRLSDKVGRKPILLTGMAGTGISMLAFGFAHNLPLALVARALGGLLNGNIGVLQTTVAEVVTVKAHQPRAFSVMPFVWCLGSIVGAGLGGILAEPVKNYPGYFQATSIFSRFPYLLPNIVCATVVIFGLIIGFLFLEETHEDKKDSRDRGIEIGKWIVRHLTWQKQTEPYSKVGYFEETLALIAEREKIEPDPMVASPLLAPSTCSTCSTVVESDDEAEKSVGIGKITLRQAFTRQVSLIIVSYGILAFHTIALEQLMPILLSSAESTEAPHLPFKFKGGFALPLKTIGIIFSAQGFLQMISTIFIFPVVTRRLGSLTTFRIVIFGYPVLYFLIPYLALAPKDLRYPCIFLVLVWKVVAQSCSFPSQAIMMANSAPKRVLGTLNGCSASAASLARAFGPTVAGLVHVAGLNIGYSGLSWWSCAAVAILGAVVSLFMTETRSGTEPSLVSHDSCDVEALFTEPLLDSRSSTDADSSESSGTRDTSFDNADWFRESKR
;
A
#
# COMPACT_ATOMS: atom_id res chain seq x y z
N MET A 1 -26.62 -18.29 -16.40
CA MET A 1 -25.56 -17.45 -15.80
C MET A 1 -24.72 -18.31 -14.85
N PRO A 2 -23.38 -18.41 -15.01
CA PRO A 2 -22.56 -19.11 -14.03
C PRO A 2 -22.58 -18.36 -12.69
N SER A 3 -22.66 -19.09 -11.58
CA SER A 3 -22.69 -18.52 -10.23
C SER A 3 -21.41 -17.72 -9.95
N LYS A 4 -21.52 -16.63 -9.19
CA LYS A 4 -20.40 -15.75 -8.78
C LYS A 4 -19.23 -16.45 -8.06
N GLU A 5 -19.35 -17.76 -7.79
CA GLU A 5 -18.35 -18.60 -7.13
C GLU A 5 -17.38 -19.31 -8.09
N SER A 6 -17.57 -19.26 -9.42
CA SER A 6 -16.81 -20.08 -10.37
C SER A 6 -15.63 -19.39 -11.08
N VAL A 7 -15.30 -18.13 -10.78
CA VAL A 7 -14.18 -17.42 -11.45
C VAL A 7 -12.86 -17.75 -10.73
N PRO A 8 -11.88 -18.37 -11.41
CA PRO A 8 -10.62 -18.78 -10.78
C PRO A 8 -9.73 -17.59 -10.42
N PHE A 9 -8.92 -17.74 -9.37
CA PHE A 9 -7.95 -16.73 -8.94
C PHE A 9 -6.93 -16.44 -10.07
N PRO A 10 -6.68 -15.15 -10.44
CA PRO A 10 -5.83 -14.76 -11.56
C PRO A 10 -4.33 -14.90 -11.24
N THR A 11 -3.91 -16.15 -10.99
CA THR A 11 -2.58 -16.49 -10.45
C THR A 11 -1.46 -16.10 -11.41
N LYS A 12 -1.64 -16.35 -12.72
CA LYS A 12 -0.61 -16.06 -13.74
C LYS A 12 -0.32 -14.56 -13.84
N GLN A 13 -1.37 -13.75 -13.98
CA GLN A 13 -1.26 -12.29 -14.11
C GLN A 13 -0.70 -11.66 -12.83
N LEU A 14 -1.16 -12.10 -11.64
CA LEU A 14 -0.61 -11.60 -10.37
C LEU A 14 0.84 -12.02 -10.14
N PHE A 15 1.26 -13.19 -10.62
CA PHE A 15 2.65 -13.62 -10.55
C PHE A 15 3.56 -12.77 -11.45
N VAL A 16 3.17 -12.52 -12.70
CA VAL A 16 3.89 -11.62 -13.62
C VAL A 16 4.00 -10.22 -13.02
N LEU A 17 2.89 -9.71 -12.47
CA LEU A 17 2.83 -8.41 -11.82
C LEU A 17 3.74 -8.35 -10.58
N ALA A 18 3.81 -9.42 -9.78
CA ALA A 18 4.72 -9.55 -8.66
C ALA A 18 6.20 -9.53 -9.09
N LEU A 19 6.54 -10.19 -10.19
CA LEU A 19 7.89 -10.15 -10.78
C LEU A 19 8.26 -8.77 -11.32
N CYS A 20 7.31 -8.02 -11.87
CA CYS A 20 7.55 -6.63 -12.26
C CYS A 20 7.77 -5.76 -11.02
N ARG A 21 6.94 -5.94 -9.98
CA ARG A 21 6.98 -5.14 -8.76
C ARG A 21 8.24 -5.36 -7.93
N ILE A 22 8.81 -6.57 -7.89
CA ILE A 22 9.97 -6.86 -7.03
C ILE A 22 11.19 -5.97 -7.33
N CYS A 23 11.31 -5.48 -8.55
CA CYS A 23 12.40 -4.60 -8.98
C CYS A 23 12.47 -3.30 -8.16
N GLU A 24 11.32 -2.75 -7.78
CA GLU A 24 11.23 -1.46 -7.08
C GLU A 24 11.71 -1.54 -5.62
N PRO A 25 11.23 -2.46 -4.76
CA PRO A 25 11.77 -2.62 -3.42
C PRO A 25 13.26 -2.99 -3.42
N ILE A 26 13.75 -3.76 -4.41
CA ILE A 26 15.19 -4.05 -4.57
C ILE A 26 15.97 -2.75 -4.76
N ALA A 27 15.56 -1.92 -5.72
CA ALA A 27 16.20 -0.64 -6.01
C ALA A 27 16.10 0.34 -4.83
N PHE A 28 14.95 0.37 -4.15
CA PHE A 28 14.74 1.25 -3.00
C PHE A 28 15.55 0.83 -1.77
N MET A 29 15.70 -0.47 -1.51
CA MET A 29 16.37 -0.97 -0.32
C MET A 29 17.88 -1.13 -0.47
N SER A 30 18.41 -1.20 -1.69
CA SER A 30 19.84 -1.39 -1.93
C SER A 30 20.71 -0.25 -1.42
N ILE A 31 20.18 0.96 -1.31
CA ILE A 31 20.93 2.16 -0.91
C ILE A 31 21.28 2.19 0.58
N PHE A 32 20.41 1.66 1.46
CA PHE A 32 20.54 1.85 2.92
C PHE A 32 21.86 1.33 3.51
N PRO A 33 22.40 0.16 3.09
CA PRO A 33 23.68 -0.31 3.61
C PRO A 33 24.86 0.62 3.29
N TYR A 34 24.92 1.17 2.07
CA TYR A 34 26.11 1.89 1.59
C TYR A 34 26.00 3.41 1.59
N ILE A 35 24.82 3.99 1.83
CA ILE A 35 24.61 5.44 1.71
C ILE A 35 25.57 6.26 2.59
N TYR A 36 25.86 5.78 3.81
CA TYR A 36 26.82 6.43 4.71
C TYR A 36 28.21 6.52 4.06
N PHE A 37 28.73 5.38 3.59
CA PHE A 37 30.04 5.29 2.96
C PHE A 37 30.09 6.07 1.65
N MET A 38 28.99 6.09 0.89
CA MET A 38 28.89 6.85 -0.36
C MET A 38 29.03 8.34 -0.13
N ILE A 39 28.26 8.90 0.80
CA ILE A 39 28.38 10.31 1.18
C ILE A 39 29.78 10.61 1.74
N LYS A 40 30.33 9.73 2.58
CA LYS A 40 31.70 9.87 3.10
C LYS A 40 32.74 9.91 1.97
N SER A 41 32.58 9.09 0.93
CA SER A 41 33.49 9.03 -0.22
C SER A 41 33.41 10.25 -1.15
N PHE A 42 32.37 11.07 -1.03
CA PHE A 42 32.24 12.30 -1.81
C PHE A 42 33.07 13.45 -1.24
N HIS A 43 33.63 13.32 -0.03
CA HIS A 43 34.48 14.33 0.59
C HIS A 43 33.84 15.75 0.63
N ILE A 44 32.53 15.81 0.85
CA ILE A 44 31.75 17.07 0.86
C ILE A 44 31.97 17.86 2.14
N THR A 45 32.32 17.18 3.21
CA THR A 45 32.52 17.75 4.53
C THR A 45 33.61 16.96 5.25
N ASP A 46 34.48 17.67 5.97
CA ASP A 46 35.46 17.05 6.87
C ASP A 46 34.80 16.57 8.18
N ASP A 47 33.57 17.00 8.42
CA ASP A 47 32.82 16.70 9.62
C ASP A 47 31.84 15.54 9.40
N GLU A 48 32.20 14.36 9.91
CA GLU A 48 31.39 13.15 9.79
C GLU A 48 29.96 13.30 10.35
N ARG A 49 29.72 14.26 11.25
CA ARG A 49 28.37 14.54 11.78
C ARG A 49 27.39 14.84 10.64
N HIS A 50 27.81 15.62 9.65
CA HIS A 50 26.96 16.08 8.54
C HIS A 50 26.61 14.98 7.53
N ILE A 51 27.30 13.83 7.56
CA ILE A 51 26.99 12.69 6.68
C ILE A 51 25.53 12.26 6.83
N ALA A 52 24.99 12.28 8.06
CA ALA A 52 23.61 11.89 8.33
C ALA A 52 22.57 12.76 7.60
N VAL A 53 22.81 14.07 7.51
CA VAL A 53 21.94 15.02 6.80
C VAL A 53 21.96 14.74 5.31
N TYR A 54 23.14 14.63 4.71
CA TYR A 54 23.26 14.39 3.27
C TYR A 54 22.73 13.02 2.86
N ALA A 55 22.98 11.99 3.66
CA ALA A 55 22.38 10.68 3.46
C ALA A 55 20.85 10.76 3.53
N GLY A 56 20.32 11.51 4.50
CA GLY A 56 18.89 11.81 4.63
C GLY A 56 18.33 12.51 3.39
N MET A 57 19.02 13.53 2.87
CA MET A 57 18.63 14.26 1.65
C MET A 57 18.54 13.33 0.43
N VAL A 58 19.50 12.42 0.25
CA VAL A 58 19.51 11.47 -0.87
C VAL A 58 18.35 10.46 -0.77
N THR A 59 18.02 9.99 0.43
CA THR A 59 16.83 9.12 0.65
C THR A 59 15.53 9.91 0.42
N SER A 60 15.46 11.14 0.94
CA SER A 60 14.33 12.06 0.82
C SER A 60 14.04 12.46 -0.64
N ALA A 61 15.07 12.70 -1.46
CA ALA A 61 14.92 13.18 -2.84
C ALA A 61 14.05 12.25 -3.69
N PHE A 62 14.18 10.93 -3.52
CA PHE A 62 13.35 9.96 -4.20
C PHE A 62 11.88 10.08 -3.79
N ALA A 63 11.59 10.06 -2.47
CA ALA A 63 10.22 10.09 -1.96
C ALA A 63 9.52 11.44 -2.26
N PHE A 64 10.26 12.54 -2.24
CA PHE A 64 9.75 13.87 -2.60
C PHE A 64 9.35 13.94 -4.08
N ALA A 65 10.22 13.46 -4.97
CA ALA A 65 9.93 13.44 -6.39
C ALA A 65 8.79 12.47 -6.74
N GLU A 66 8.75 11.30 -6.10
CA GLU A 66 7.66 10.32 -6.22
C GLU A 66 6.31 10.92 -5.79
N PHE A 67 6.26 11.59 -4.62
CA PHE A 67 5.06 12.29 -4.15
C PHE A 67 4.59 13.35 -5.15
N SER A 68 5.52 14.13 -5.69
CA SER A 68 5.22 15.22 -6.63
C SER A 68 4.66 14.68 -7.96
N ALA A 69 5.16 13.53 -8.42
CA ALA A 69 4.74 12.91 -9.67
C ALA A 69 3.55 11.95 -9.56
N SER A 70 3.16 11.52 -8.35
CA SER A 70 2.20 10.43 -8.18
C SER A 70 0.84 10.70 -8.81
N VAL A 71 0.33 11.94 -8.68
CA VAL A 71 -0.97 12.34 -9.26
C VAL A 71 -0.89 12.40 -10.79
N PHE A 72 0.25 12.86 -11.33
CA PHE A 72 0.49 12.90 -12.76
C PHE A 72 0.44 11.48 -13.36
N TRP A 73 1.18 10.53 -12.77
CA TRP A 73 1.22 9.16 -13.27
C TRP A 73 -0.09 8.41 -13.10
N GLY A 74 -0.84 8.66 -12.02
CA GLY A 74 -2.19 8.11 -11.85
C GLY A 74 -3.11 8.51 -12.99
N ARG A 75 -3.24 9.83 -13.23
CA ARG A 75 -4.06 10.38 -14.33
C ARG A 75 -3.58 9.94 -15.71
N LEU A 76 -2.27 9.81 -15.90
CA LEU A 76 -1.72 9.35 -17.17
C LEU A 76 -2.04 7.88 -17.39
N SER A 77 -2.03 7.05 -16.34
CA SER A 77 -2.43 5.64 -16.44
C SER A 77 -3.91 5.45 -16.77
N ASP A 78 -4.78 6.36 -16.32
CA ASP A 78 -6.21 6.36 -16.68
C ASP A 78 -6.45 6.77 -18.14
N LYS A 79 -5.47 7.37 -18.82
CA LYS A 79 -5.60 7.79 -20.23
C LYS A 79 -4.88 6.85 -21.19
N VAL A 80 -3.68 6.42 -20.81
CA VAL A 80 -2.77 5.65 -21.65
C VAL A 80 -2.95 4.14 -21.44
N GLY A 81 -3.37 3.71 -20.25
CA GLY A 81 -3.42 2.31 -19.82
C GLY A 81 -2.47 2.03 -18.66
N ARG A 82 -2.68 0.92 -17.94
CA ARG A 82 -1.87 0.54 -16.78
C ARG A 82 -0.52 -0.01 -17.19
N LYS A 83 -0.49 -0.90 -18.20
CA LYS A 83 0.73 -1.62 -18.61
C LYS A 83 1.83 -0.68 -19.09
N PRO A 84 1.59 0.26 -20.03
CA PRO A 84 2.64 1.17 -20.52
C PRO A 84 3.25 2.04 -19.43
N ILE A 85 2.42 2.49 -18.48
CA ILE A 85 2.86 3.35 -17.37
C ILE A 85 3.71 2.57 -16.38
N LEU A 86 3.30 1.36 -16.00
CA LEU A 86 4.10 0.49 -15.12
C LEU A 86 5.50 0.21 -15.72
N LEU A 87 5.55 -0.11 -17.02
CA LEU A 87 6.81 -0.37 -17.73
C LEU A 87 7.68 0.88 -17.83
N THR A 88 7.09 2.04 -18.09
CA THR A 88 7.85 3.30 -18.16
C THR A 88 8.44 3.65 -16.79
N GLY A 89 7.69 3.43 -15.70
CA GLY A 89 8.20 3.69 -14.35
C GLY A 89 9.32 2.75 -13.91
N MET A 90 9.24 1.48 -14.32
CA MET A 90 10.34 0.53 -14.15
C MET A 90 11.58 0.94 -14.94
N ALA A 91 11.42 1.33 -16.21
CA ALA A 91 12.53 1.80 -17.04
C ALA A 91 13.20 3.05 -16.47
N GLY A 92 12.41 4.02 -16.00
CA GLY A 92 12.89 5.20 -15.30
C GLY A 92 13.69 4.86 -14.03
N THR A 93 13.21 3.87 -13.26
CA THR A 93 13.93 3.37 -12.08
C THR A 93 15.27 2.74 -12.47
N GLY A 94 15.32 1.94 -13.53
CA GLY A 94 16.57 1.35 -14.03
C GLY A 94 17.59 2.40 -14.48
N ILE A 95 17.15 3.42 -15.23
CA ILE A 95 17.99 4.54 -15.67
C ILE A 95 18.51 5.33 -14.46
N SER A 96 17.65 5.60 -13.48
CA SER A 96 18.01 6.28 -12.24
C SER A 96 19.07 5.51 -11.44
N MET A 97 18.93 4.18 -11.31
CA MET A 97 19.93 3.35 -10.62
C MET A 97 21.29 3.42 -11.31
N LEU A 98 21.33 3.33 -12.64
CA LEU A 98 22.58 3.49 -13.38
C LEU A 98 23.20 4.87 -13.16
N ALA A 99 22.42 5.94 -13.30
CA ALA A 99 22.88 7.31 -13.04
C ALA A 99 23.41 7.47 -11.60
N PHE A 100 22.74 6.86 -10.62
CA PHE A 100 23.13 6.89 -9.22
C PHE A 100 24.43 6.11 -8.97
N GLY A 101 24.63 4.97 -9.64
CA GLY A 101 25.88 4.20 -9.59
C GLY A 101 27.11 4.96 -10.13
N PHE A 102 26.91 5.88 -11.07
CA PHE A 102 27.94 6.80 -11.58
C PHE A 102 28.08 8.09 -10.78
N ALA A 103 27.35 8.25 -9.66
CA ALA A 103 27.47 9.43 -8.84
C ALA A 103 28.84 9.50 -8.15
N HIS A 104 29.54 10.61 -8.37
CA HIS A 104 30.84 10.92 -7.74
C HIS A 104 30.76 12.18 -6.85
N ASN A 105 29.58 12.78 -6.74
CA ASN A 105 29.30 13.94 -5.90
C ASN A 105 27.82 13.92 -5.48
N LEU A 106 27.48 14.69 -4.44
CA LEU A 106 26.12 14.75 -3.89
C LEU A 106 25.08 15.30 -4.87
N PRO A 107 25.30 16.38 -5.63
CA PRO A 107 24.31 16.87 -6.59
C PRO A 107 23.89 15.81 -7.61
N LEU A 108 24.84 15.06 -8.18
CA LEU A 108 24.53 13.99 -9.13
C LEU A 108 23.75 12.86 -8.44
N ALA A 109 24.11 12.50 -7.20
CA ALA A 109 23.38 11.52 -6.41
C ALA A 109 21.93 11.96 -6.14
N LEU A 110 21.71 13.23 -5.78
CA LEU A 110 20.38 13.81 -5.55
C LEU A 110 19.54 13.84 -6.82
N VAL A 111 20.10 14.30 -7.94
CA VAL A 111 19.41 14.36 -9.24
C VAL A 111 19.06 12.95 -9.71
N ALA A 112 19.97 11.99 -9.60
CA ALA A 112 19.70 10.61 -9.98
C ALA A 112 18.56 10.00 -9.15
N ARG A 113 18.52 10.26 -7.84
CA ARG A 113 17.42 9.79 -6.96
C ARG A 113 16.10 10.50 -7.23
N ALA A 114 16.13 11.81 -7.42
CA ALA A 114 14.96 12.58 -7.78
C ALA A 114 14.38 12.12 -9.12
N LEU A 115 15.23 11.85 -10.13
CA LEU A 115 14.81 11.26 -11.40
C LEU A 115 14.13 9.90 -11.21
N GLY A 116 14.66 9.07 -10.32
CA GLY A 116 14.07 7.78 -9.97
C GLY A 116 12.68 7.90 -9.36
N GLY A 117 12.47 8.86 -8.46
CA GLY A 117 11.15 9.13 -7.89
C GLY A 117 10.19 9.76 -8.90
N LEU A 118 10.66 10.76 -9.66
CA LEU A 118 9.86 11.49 -10.64
C LEU A 118 9.32 10.56 -11.73
N LEU A 119 10.13 9.60 -12.18
CA LEU A 119 9.72 8.65 -13.21
C LEU A 119 8.95 7.45 -12.65
N ASN A 120 8.84 7.28 -11.33
CA ASN A 120 8.26 6.09 -10.72
C ASN A 120 6.93 6.38 -10.02
N GLY A 121 5.83 6.35 -10.78
CA GLY A 121 4.46 6.43 -10.27
C GLY A 121 3.82 5.06 -9.95
N ASN A 122 4.60 3.99 -9.93
CA ASN A 122 4.08 2.63 -10.04
C ASN A 122 3.32 2.17 -8.80
N ILE A 123 3.61 2.70 -7.60
CA ILE A 123 2.91 2.30 -6.37
C ILE A 123 1.39 2.49 -6.52
N GLY A 124 0.94 3.63 -7.06
CA GLY A 124 -0.48 3.92 -7.26
C GLY A 124 -1.10 3.10 -8.38
N VAL A 125 -0.44 3.08 -9.55
CA VAL A 125 -0.92 2.35 -10.74
C VAL A 125 -1.03 0.85 -10.47
N LEU A 126 -0.11 0.30 -9.69
CA LEU A 126 -0.11 -1.10 -9.33
C LEU A 126 -1.27 -1.48 -8.41
N GLN A 127 -1.63 -0.61 -7.45
CA GLN A 127 -2.81 -0.83 -6.62
C GLN A 127 -4.09 -0.88 -7.46
N THR A 128 -4.20 -0.02 -8.48
CA THR A 128 -5.32 -0.06 -9.42
C THR A 128 -5.29 -1.32 -10.29
N THR A 129 -4.12 -1.72 -10.81
CA THR A 129 -3.97 -2.94 -11.60
C THR A 129 -4.37 -4.19 -10.81
N VAL A 130 -3.93 -4.34 -9.55
CA VAL A 130 -4.33 -5.49 -8.70
C VAL A 130 -5.84 -5.51 -8.47
N ALA A 131 -6.45 -4.35 -8.25
CA ALA A 131 -7.90 -4.24 -8.06
C ALA A 131 -8.69 -4.58 -9.34
N GLU A 132 -8.20 -4.18 -10.50
CA GLU A 132 -8.81 -4.46 -11.82
C GLU A 132 -8.64 -5.94 -12.22
N VAL A 133 -7.50 -6.56 -11.91
CA VAL A 133 -7.25 -8.00 -12.17
C VAL A 133 -8.13 -8.89 -11.30
N VAL A 134 -8.40 -8.47 -10.06
CA VAL A 134 -9.12 -9.28 -9.07
C VAL A 134 -10.59 -8.86 -9.01
N THR A 135 -11.37 -9.39 -9.95
CA THR A 135 -12.80 -9.09 -10.09
C THR A 135 -13.66 -9.70 -8.97
N VAL A 136 -13.24 -10.84 -8.42
CA VAL A 136 -13.94 -11.52 -7.32
C VAL A 136 -13.55 -10.91 -5.98
N LYS A 137 -14.53 -10.33 -5.27
CA LYS A 137 -14.33 -9.71 -3.95
C LYS A 137 -13.68 -10.64 -2.92
N ALA A 138 -14.05 -11.93 -2.91
CA ALA A 138 -13.47 -12.92 -2.00
C ALA A 138 -11.96 -13.15 -2.21
N HIS A 139 -11.42 -12.80 -3.39
CA HIS A 139 -10.02 -12.96 -3.72
C HIS A 139 -9.16 -11.74 -3.42
N GLN A 140 -9.77 -10.57 -3.21
CA GLN A 140 -9.04 -9.31 -2.97
C GLN A 140 -8.09 -9.37 -1.77
N PRO A 141 -8.49 -9.88 -0.58
CA PRO A 141 -7.56 -9.96 0.56
C PRO A 141 -6.30 -10.78 0.25
N ARG A 142 -6.45 -11.89 -0.48
CA ARG A 142 -5.34 -12.73 -0.91
C ARG A 142 -4.44 -12.00 -1.91
N ALA A 143 -5.00 -11.29 -2.88
CA ALA A 143 -4.21 -10.55 -3.86
C ALA A 143 -3.46 -9.36 -3.24
N PHE A 144 -4.10 -8.59 -2.37
CA PHE A 144 -3.45 -7.50 -1.65
C PHE A 144 -2.37 -7.99 -0.68
N SER A 145 -2.40 -9.25 -0.23
CA SER A 145 -1.32 -9.84 0.59
C SER A 145 -0.04 -10.15 -0.19
N VAL A 146 -0.11 -10.32 -1.51
CA VAL A 146 1.07 -10.52 -2.38
C VAL A 146 1.97 -9.29 -2.37
N MET A 147 1.38 -8.10 -2.24
CA MET A 147 2.09 -6.82 -2.29
C MET A 147 3.11 -6.63 -1.15
N PRO A 148 2.73 -6.79 0.14
CA PRO A 148 3.68 -6.83 1.25
C PRO A 148 4.72 -7.94 1.13
N PHE A 149 4.34 -9.12 0.60
CA PHE A 149 5.27 -10.22 0.42
C PHE A 149 6.40 -9.88 -0.56
N VAL A 150 6.07 -9.33 -1.73
CA VAL A 150 7.04 -8.87 -2.73
C VAL A 150 7.95 -7.78 -2.17
N TRP A 151 7.40 -6.88 -1.35
CA TRP A 151 8.20 -5.87 -0.65
C TRP A 151 9.24 -6.49 0.29
N CYS A 152 8.85 -7.49 1.09
CA CYS A 152 9.78 -8.19 1.98
C CYS A 152 10.89 -8.88 1.18
N LEU A 153 10.53 -9.59 0.11
CA LEU A 153 11.51 -10.30 -0.72
C LEU A 153 12.49 -9.34 -1.39
N GLY A 154 12.00 -8.24 -1.95
CA GLY A 154 12.86 -7.23 -2.53
C GLY A 154 13.72 -6.50 -1.50
N SER A 155 13.26 -6.37 -0.25
CA SER A 155 14.07 -5.82 0.85
C SER A 155 15.24 -6.73 1.22
N ILE A 156 15.03 -8.06 1.25
CA ILE A 156 16.09 -9.05 1.50
C ILE A 156 17.18 -8.93 0.45
N VAL A 157 16.78 -8.97 -0.83
CA VAL A 157 17.70 -8.96 -1.97
C VAL A 157 18.36 -7.60 -2.11
N GLY A 158 17.60 -6.51 -2.03
CA GLY A 158 18.11 -5.14 -2.16
C GLY A 158 19.20 -4.84 -1.15
N ALA A 159 18.94 -5.04 0.15
CA ALA A 159 19.92 -4.84 1.20
C ALA A 159 21.19 -5.70 1.02
N GLY A 160 21.01 -6.94 0.58
CA GLY A 160 22.10 -7.88 0.34
C GLY A 160 23.00 -7.39 -0.78
N LEU A 161 22.40 -7.04 -1.93
CA LEU A 161 23.12 -6.48 -3.08
C LEU A 161 23.87 -5.20 -2.68
N GLY A 162 23.22 -4.31 -1.94
CA GLY A 162 23.79 -3.05 -1.48
C GLY A 162 25.04 -3.23 -0.62
N GLY A 163 24.99 -4.10 0.39
CA GLY A 163 26.14 -4.27 1.29
C GLY A 163 27.23 -5.21 0.76
N ILE A 164 26.86 -6.24 -0.01
CA ILE A 164 27.84 -7.24 -0.50
C ILE A 164 28.60 -6.72 -1.72
N LEU A 165 27.93 -6.05 -2.66
CA LEU A 165 28.55 -5.66 -3.95
C LEU A 165 29.17 -4.26 -3.96
N ALA A 166 28.87 -3.43 -2.96
CA ALA A 166 29.49 -2.11 -2.85
C ALA A 166 31.00 -2.22 -2.53
N GLU A 167 31.77 -1.23 -2.98
CA GLU A 167 33.23 -1.16 -2.84
C GLU A 167 33.95 -2.45 -3.30
N PRO A 168 33.70 -2.94 -4.54
CA PRO A 168 34.17 -4.26 -4.97
C PRO A 168 35.70 -4.37 -5.04
N VAL A 169 36.42 -3.26 -5.27
CA VAL A 169 37.89 -3.22 -5.24
C VAL A 169 38.43 -3.51 -3.82
N LYS A 170 37.73 -3.03 -2.77
CA LYS A 170 38.11 -3.27 -1.37
C LYS A 170 37.69 -4.67 -0.92
N ASN A 171 36.48 -5.08 -1.30
CA ASN A 171 35.88 -6.33 -0.82
C ASN A 171 36.33 -7.58 -1.61
N TYR A 172 36.73 -7.42 -2.88
CA TYR A 172 37.10 -8.49 -3.80
C TYR A 172 38.35 -8.14 -4.65
N PRO A 173 39.50 -7.85 -4.03
CA PRO A 173 40.71 -7.39 -4.72
C PRO A 173 41.27 -8.40 -5.75
N GLY A 174 40.95 -9.69 -5.60
CA GLY A 174 41.34 -10.73 -6.57
C GLY A 174 40.56 -10.69 -7.89
N TYR A 175 39.34 -10.17 -7.91
CA TYR A 175 38.49 -10.08 -9.11
C TYR A 175 38.45 -8.67 -9.69
N PHE A 176 38.63 -7.64 -8.86
CA PHE A 176 38.54 -6.24 -9.26
C PHE A 176 39.86 -5.52 -9.01
N GLN A 177 40.52 -5.12 -10.10
CA GLN A 177 41.77 -4.37 -10.05
C GLN A 177 41.55 -2.91 -9.64
N ALA A 178 42.56 -2.30 -9.03
CA ALA A 178 42.53 -0.90 -8.60
C ALA A 178 42.43 0.13 -9.76
N THR A 179 42.77 -0.28 -10.99
CA THR A 179 42.65 0.52 -12.21
C THR A 179 41.26 0.44 -12.86
N SER A 180 40.36 -0.40 -12.34
CA SER A 180 39.03 -0.61 -12.91
C SER A 180 38.10 0.60 -12.71
N ILE A 181 37.03 0.67 -13.52
CA ILE A 181 35.98 1.68 -13.38
C ILE A 181 35.34 1.69 -11.98
N PHE A 182 35.35 0.55 -11.28
CA PHE A 182 34.82 0.41 -9.93
C PHE A 182 35.69 1.04 -8.84
N SER A 183 36.95 1.36 -9.15
CA SER A 183 37.79 2.20 -8.29
C SER A 183 37.31 3.65 -8.30
N ARG A 184 36.94 4.15 -9.50
CA ARG A 184 36.36 5.49 -9.67
C ARG A 184 34.91 5.58 -9.19
N PHE A 185 34.13 4.50 -9.35
CA PHE A 185 32.72 4.43 -8.96
C PHE A 185 32.47 3.19 -8.06
N PRO A 186 32.75 3.27 -6.74
CA PRO A 186 32.66 2.13 -5.83
C PRO A 186 31.26 1.55 -5.65
N TYR A 187 30.22 2.32 -5.97
CA TYR A 187 28.81 1.92 -5.83
C TYR A 187 28.16 1.58 -7.16
N LEU A 188 28.93 1.52 -8.26
CA LEU A 188 28.40 1.21 -9.59
C LEU A 188 27.92 -0.24 -9.69
N LEU A 189 28.66 -1.19 -9.13
CA LEU A 189 28.34 -2.63 -9.22
C LEU A 189 26.96 -3.00 -8.67
N PRO A 190 26.58 -2.63 -7.42
CA PRO A 190 25.23 -2.94 -6.91
C PRO A 190 24.13 -2.32 -7.78
N ASN A 191 24.37 -1.13 -8.34
CA ASN A 191 23.42 -0.44 -9.20
C ASN A 191 23.29 -1.06 -10.59
N ILE A 192 24.38 -1.57 -11.19
CA ILE A 192 24.33 -2.36 -12.43
C ILE A 192 23.48 -3.61 -12.22
N VAL A 193 23.72 -4.35 -11.14
CA VAL A 193 22.95 -5.57 -10.84
C VAL A 193 21.47 -5.25 -10.63
N CYS A 194 21.15 -4.18 -9.90
CA CYS A 194 19.77 -3.71 -9.76
C CYS A 194 19.14 -3.36 -11.12
N ALA A 195 19.87 -2.65 -11.99
CA ALA A 195 19.40 -2.30 -13.33
C ALA A 195 19.18 -3.54 -14.21
N THR A 196 20.03 -4.57 -14.12
CA THR A 196 19.83 -5.84 -14.82
C THR A 196 18.55 -6.55 -14.36
N VAL A 197 18.29 -6.57 -13.05
CA VAL A 197 17.03 -7.11 -12.49
C VAL A 197 15.82 -6.32 -13.00
N VAL A 198 15.91 -4.99 -13.07
CA VAL A 198 14.87 -4.13 -13.66
C VAL A 198 14.65 -4.46 -15.14
N ILE A 199 15.71 -4.61 -15.94
CA ILE A 199 15.62 -4.96 -17.36
C ILE A 199 14.94 -6.32 -17.54
N PHE A 200 15.27 -7.31 -16.71
CA PHE A 200 14.61 -8.60 -16.74
C PHE A 200 13.11 -8.48 -16.40
N GLY A 201 12.77 -7.69 -15.38
CA GLY A 201 11.39 -7.38 -15.05
C GLY A 201 10.65 -6.65 -16.18
N LEU A 202 11.31 -5.73 -16.88
CA LEU A 202 10.75 -5.03 -18.05
C LEU A 202 10.46 -5.99 -19.20
N ILE A 203 11.38 -6.93 -19.48
CA ILE A 203 11.18 -7.95 -20.52
C ILE A 203 9.98 -8.82 -20.16
N ILE A 204 9.89 -9.29 -18.90
CA ILE A 204 8.76 -10.09 -18.43
C ILE A 204 7.46 -9.30 -18.52
N GLY A 205 7.42 -8.06 -18.04
CA GLY A 205 6.23 -7.23 -18.07
C GLY A 205 5.80 -6.90 -19.50
N PHE A 206 6.74 -6.62 -20.39
CA PHE A 206 6.44 -6.38 -21.80
C PHE A 206 5.80 -7.61 -22.46
N LEU A 207 6.37 -8.80 -22.23
CA LEU A 207 5.97 -10.05 -22.88
C LEU A 207 4.72 -10.71 -22.28
N PHE A 208 4.48 -10.56 -20.97
CA PHE A 208 3.48 -11.36 -20.25
C PHE A 208 2.46 -10.56 -19.44
N LEU A 209 2.68 -9.26 -19.20
CA LEU A 209 1.69 -8.46 -18.46
C LEU A 209 0.55 -8.08 -19.41
N GLU A 210 -0.67 -8.46 -19.06
CA GLU A 210 -1.88 -8.00 -19.76
C GLU A 210 -2.29 -6.58 -19.35
N GLU A 211 -2.83 -5.82 -20.29
CA GLU A 211 -3.46 -4.52 -20.01
C GLU A 211 -4.77 -4.74 -19.25
N THR A 212 -4.99 -3.92 -18.22
CA THR A 212 -6.08 -4.07 -17.24
C THR A 212 -7.10 -2.95 -17.32
N HIS A 213 -6.74 -1.83 -17.95
CA HIS A 213 -7.64 -0.70 -18.17
C HIS A 213 -8.85 -1.09 -19.03
N GLU A 214 -10.08 -0.76 -18.58
CA GLU A 214 -11.34 -1.21 -19.20
C GLU A 214 -11.43 -0.90 -20.71
N ASP A 215 -11.11 0.34 -21.11
CA ASP A 215 -11.17 0.76 -22.52
C ASP A 215 -10.02 0.22 -23.40
N LYS A 216 -8.97 -0.36 -22.80
CA LYS A 216 -7.73 -0.73 -23.51
C LYS A 216 -7.39 -2.22 -23.40
N LYS A 217 -8.03 -2.97 -22.50
CA LYS A 217 -7.78 -4.40 -22.26
C LYS A 217 -7.95 -5.25 -23.53
N ASP A 218 -8.85 -4.86 -24.43
CA ASP A 218 -9.15 -5.60 -25.66
C ASP A 218 -8.33 -5.10 -26.87
N SER A 219 -7.45 -4.11 -26.66
CA SER A 219 -6.59 -3.60 -27.71
C SER A 219 -5.44 -4.55 -28.03
N ARG A 220 -4.97 -4.52 -29.28
CA ARG A 220 -3.92 -5.42 -29.76
C ARG A 220 -2.58 -5.13 -29.07
N ASP A 221 -2.12 -6.06 -28.23
CA ASP A 221 -0.85 -5.97 -27.51
C ASP A 221 0.27 -6.76 -28.21
N ARG A 222 1.20 -6.03 -28.84
CA ARG A 222 2.36 -6.61 -29.55
C ARG A 222 3.30 -7.39 -28.62
N GLY A 223 3.45 -6.95 -27.38
CA GLY A 223 4.34 -7.62 -26.41
C GLY A 223 3.84 -9.01 -26.05
N ILE A 224 2.53 -9.13 -25.85
CA ILE A 224 1.88 -10.42 -25.55
C ILE A 224 1.88 -11.37 -26.75
N GLU A 225 1.67 -10.84 -27.96
CA GLU A 225 1.79 -11.64 -29.19
C GLU A 225 3.20 -12.25 -29.32
N ILE A 226 4.24 -11.46 -29.06
CA ILE A 226 5.63 -11.94 -29.05
C ILE A 226 5.85 -12.95 -27.92
N GLY A 227 5.35 -12.67 -26.71
CA GLY A 227 5.45 -13.59 -25.57
C GLY A 227 4.82 -14.96 -25.86
N LYS A 228 3.61 -14.97 -26.43
CA LYS A 228 2.93 -16.19 -26.87
C LYS A 228 3.71 -16.92 -27.97
N TRP A 229 4.27 -16.18 -28.92
CA TRP A 229 5.13 -16.75 -29.98
C TRP A 229 6.38 -17.41 -29.40
N ILE A 230 7.07 -16.76 -28.44
CA ILE A 230 8.27 -17.30 -27.77
C ILE A 230 7.91 -18.59 -27.03
N VAL A 231 6.86 -18.55 -26.20
CA VAL A 231 6.42 -19.73 -25.45
C VAL A 231 6.05 -20.87 -26.40
N ARG A 232 5.33 -20.59 -27.50
CA ARG A 232 4.99 -21.59 -28.52
C ARG A 232 6.21 -22.21 -29.21
N HIS A 233 7.31 -21.49 -29.34
CA HIS A 233 8.55 -22.02 -29.91
C HIS A 233 9.41 -22.76 -28.87
N LEU A 234 9.39 -22.33 -27.61
CA LEU A 234 10.17 -22.96 -26.53
C LEU A 234 9.51 -24.24 -26.00
N THR A 235 8.20 -24.21 -25.78
CA THR A 235 7.42 -25.40 -25.47
C THR A 235 7.00 -26.01 -26.80
N TRP A 236 7.56 -27.17 -27.14
CA TRP A 236 7.21 -28.02 -28.29
C TRP A 236 5.79 -28.61 -28.15
N GLN A 237 4.84 -27.80 -27.69
CA GLN A 237 3.49 -28.18 -27.34
C GLN A 237 2.57 -27.74 -28.46
N LYS A 238 2.23 -28.69 -29.34
CA LYS A 238 1.03 -28.59 -30.17
C LYS A 238 -0.17 -28.55 -29.22
N GLN A 239 -0.79 -27.39 -29.04
CA GLN A 239 -2.17 -27.33 -28.55
C GLN A 239 -3.02 -26.48 -29.48
N THR A 240 -4.11 -27.11 -29.91
CA THR A 240 -5.32 -26.58 -30.54
C THR A 240 -5.85 -25.38 -29.77
N GLU A 241 -6.03 -24.24 -30.43
CA GLU A 241 -6.78 -23.13 -29.85
C GLU A 241 -8.28 -23.49 -29.79
N PRO A 242 -8.96 -23.34 -28.64
CA PRO A 242 -10.36 -22.94 -28.66
C PRO A 242 -10.37 -21.43 -28.97
N TYR A 243 -10.63 -21.10 -30.23
CA TYR A 243 -10.83 -19.74 -30.71
C TYR A 243 -12.10 -19.16 -30.07
N SER A 244 -12.00 -18.55 -28.89
CA SER A 244 -13.10 -17.77 -28.30
C SER A 244 -13.13 -16.37 -28.90
N LYS A 245 -13.49 -16.32 -30.19
CA LYS A 245 -13.96 -15.09 -30.85
C LYS A 245 -15.39 -15.23 -31.38
N VAL A 246 -16.13 -16.21 -30.85
CA VAL A 246 -17.50 -16.51 -31.25
C VAL A 246 -18.53 -16.15 -30.18
N GLY A 247 -18.13 -15.74 -28.97
CA GLY A 247 -19.09 -15.40 -27.90
C GLY A 247 -20.09 -14.30 -28.26
N TYR A 248 -19.67 -13.25 -28.96
CA TYR A 248 -20.59 -12.15 -29.32
C TYR A 248 -21.51 -12.53 -30.49
N PHE A 249 -21.02 -13.33 -31.45
CA PHE A 249 -21.81 -13.73 -32.61
C PHE A 249 -22.77 -14.87 -32.29
N GLU A 250 -22.38 -15.83 -31.44
CA GLU A 250 -23.27 -16.89 -30.92
C GLU A 250 -24.32 -16.34 -29.95
N GLU A 251 -23.99 -15.36 -29.10
CA GLU A 251 -24.99 -14.75 -28.22
C GLU A 251 -25.99 -13.91 -29.04
N THR A 252 -25.52 -13.20 -30.07
CA THR A 252 -26.42 -12.49 -31.01
C THR A 252 -27.24 -13.46 -31.87
N LEU A 253 -26.65 -14.57 -32.35
CA LEU A 253 -27.36 -15.61 -33.10
C LEU A 253 -28.32 -16.41 -32.23
N ALA A 254 -28.00 -16.65 -30.95
CA ALA A 254 -28.88 -17.31 -30.00
C ALA A 254 -30.10 -16.43 -29.69
N LEU A 255 -29.90 -15.12 -29.55
CA LEU A 255 -30.98 -14.13 -29.41
C LEU A 255 -31.83 -14.01 -30.70
N ILE A 256 -31.24 -14.20 -31.89
CA ILE A 256 -31.98 -14.27 -33.16
C ILE A 256 -32.74 -15.61 -33.27
N ALA A 257 -32.15 -16.72 -32.87
CA ALA A 257 -32.74 -18.06 -32.92
C ALA A 257 -33.86 -18.27 -31.89
N GLU A 258 -33.83 -17.57 -30.75
CA GLU A 258 -34.93 -17.55 -29.78
C GLU A 258 -36.16 -16.80 -30.33
N ARG A 259 -35.95 -15.86 -31.25
CA ARG A 259 -37.04 -15.10 -31.91
C ARG A 259 -37.76 -15.89 -33.01
N GLU A 260 -37.17 -16.97 -33.52
CA GLU A 260 -37.76 -17.83 -34.56
C GLU A 260 -38.63 -18.98 -34.00
N LYS A 261 -38.72 -19.16 -32.68
CA LYS A 261 -39.43 -20.29 -32.04
C LYS A 261 -40.88 -20.03 -31.63
N ILE A 262 -41.54 -19.02 -32.19
CA ILE A 262 -42.99 -18.83 -32.02
C ILE A 262 -43.71 -19.50 -33.19
N GLU A 263 -44.28 -20.68 -32.96
CA GLU A 263 -45.18 -21.36 -33.90
C GLU A 263 -46.42 -20.51 -34.20
N PRO A 264 -46.97 -20.55 -35.44
CA PRO A 264 -48.14 -19.77 -35.84
C PRO A 264 -49.46 -20.50 -35.53
N ASP A 265 -50.39 -19.81 -34.88
CA ASP A 265 -51.79 -20.25 -34.76
C ASP A 265 -52.61 -19.82 -36.01
N PRO A 266 -53.65 -20.56 -36.44
CA PRO A 266 -54.15 -20.51 -37.81
C PRO A 266 -55.29 -19.51 -38.04
N MET A 267 -55.34 -19.02 -39.28
CA MET A 267 -56.52 -18.58 -40.05
C MET A 267 -57.45 -17.50 -39.48
N VAL A 268 -57.37 -16.28 -40.05
CA VAL A 268 -58.54 -15.56 -40.60
C VAL A 268 -58.11 -14.84 -41.90
N ALA A 269 -59.00 -14.85 -42.89
CA ALA A 269 -58.76 -14.57 -44.30
C ALA A 269 -58.93 -13.09 -44.73
N SER A 270 -58.12 -12.72 -45.75
CA SER A 270 -58.45 -11.85 -46.91
C SER A 270 -58.50 -10.31 -46.77
N PRO A 271 -58.40 -9.52 -47.87
CA PRO A 271 -57.29 -9.49 -48.84
C PRO A 271 -56.95 -8.07 -49.40
N LEU A 272 -55.93 -7.98 -50.27
CA LEU A 272 -55.71 -6.99 -51.36
C LEU A 272 -55.29 -5.53 -51.05
N LEU A 273 -54.06 -5.15 -51.46
CA LEU A 273 -53.70 -4.26 -52.60
C LEU A 273 -52.33 -3.58 -52.43
N ALA A 274 -51.68 -3.30 -53.56
CA ALA A 274 -50.25 -3.04 -53.73
C ALA A 274 -49.86 -1.53 -53.64
N PRO A 275 -48.71 -1.06 -54.17
CA PRO A 275 -47.56 -0.58 -53.39
C PRO A 275 -47.32 0.94 -53.52
N SER A 276 -46.67 1.58 -52.53
CA SER A 276 -46.02 2.89 -52.76
C SER A 276 -44.89 3.21 -51.77
N THR A 277 -43.70 3.38 -52.35
CA THR A 277 -42.68 4.41 -52.08
C THR A 277 -42.36 4.86 -50.64
N CYS A 278 -41.14 4.51 -50.22
CA CYS A 278 -40.10 5.38 -49.65
C CYS A 278 -40.53 6.78 -49.18
N SER A 279 -40.35 7.08 -47.88
CA SER A 279 -39.53 8.21 -47.40
C SER A 279 -39.83 8.53 -45.92
N THR A 280 -38.74 8.60 -45.15
CA THR A 280 -38.56 9.32 -43.88
C THR A 280 -39.20 8.77 -42.60
N CYS A 281 -38.29 8.35 -41.73
CA CYS A 281 -38.43 7.92 -40.35
C CYS A 281 -38.76 9.11 -39.44
N SER A 282 -39.88 9.08 -38.72
CA SER A 282 -40.06 9.75 -37.42
C SER A 282 -41.40 9.37 -36.78
N THR A 283 -41.36 8.59 -35.71
CA THR A 283 -42.37 8.45 -34.64
C THR A 283 -41.69 7.57 -33.59
N VAL A 284 -41.10 8.15 -32.53
CA VAL A 284 -41.76 8.34 -31.23
C VAL A 284 -42.73 7.19 -30.96
N VAL A 285 -42.18 6.12 -30.39
CA VAL A 285 -42.94 5.13 -29.64
C VAL A 285 -42.21 4.98 -28.32
N GLU A 286 -42.90 5.39 -27.26
CA GLU A 286 -42.55 5.23 -25.86
C GLU A 286 -42.16 3.78 -25.58
N SER A 287 -40.95 3.58 -25.09
CA SER A 287 -40.55 2.34 -24.45
C SER A 287 -40.77 2.49 -22.95
N ASP A 288 -41.66 1.66 -22.42
CA ASP A 288 -41.92 1.42 -21.00
C ASP A 288 -40.65 0.95 -20.25
N ASP A 289 -39.72 1.87 -20.00
CA ASP A 289 -38.57 1.71 -19.10
C ASP A 289 -38.74 2.51 -17.80
N GLU A 290 -39.99 2.76 -17.38
CA GLU A 290 -40.35 3.39 -16.11
C GLU A 290 -40.82 2.34 -15.09
N ALA A 291 -40.00 1.31 -14.81
CA ALA A 291 -40.23 0.41 -13.67
C ALA A 291 -38.97 -0.18 -13.01
N GLU A 292 -37.78 0.32 -13.35
CA GLU A 292 -36.64 0.30 -12.42
C GLU A 292 -36.23 1.76 -12.18
N LYS A 293 -36.99 2.45 -11.32
CA LYS A 293 -36.40 3.47 -10.45
C LYS A 293 -35.35 2.75 -9.61
N SER A 294 -34.16 2.61 -10.19
CA SER A 294 -32.93 2.55 -9.44
C SER A 294 -33.03 3.66 -8.39
N VAL A 295 -33.23 3.26 -7.14
CA VAL A 295 -33.07 4.13 -5.99
C VAL A 295 -31.73 4.81 -6.23
N GLY A 296 -31.78 6.10 -6.54
CA GLY A 296 -30.60 6.87 -6.89
C GLY A 296 -29.69 6.91 -5.67
N ILE A 297 -28.79 5.94 -5.55
CA ILE A 297 -27.72 5.97 -4.57
C ILE A 297 -26.85 7.16 -4.99
N GLY A 298 -27.08 8.30 -4.32
CA GLY A 298 -26.42 9.56 -4.60
C GLY A 298 -24.93 9.36 -4.79
N LYS A 299 -24.35 10.02 -5.81
CA LYS A 299 -22.90 10.02 -6.03
C LYS A 299 -22.25 10.53 -4.74
N ILE A 300 -21.61 9.65 -3.97
CA ILE A 300 -20.88 10.03 -2.75
C ILE A 300 -19.88 11.11 -3.15
N THR A 301 -20.04 12.31 -2.59
CA THR A 301 -19.14 13.42 -2.88
C THR A 301 -17.81 13.17 -2.18
N LEU A 302 -16.67 13.53 -2.80
CA LEU A 302 -15.34 13.32 -2.21
C LEU A 302 -15.24 13.86 -0.77
N ARG A 303 -15.89 14.99 -0.47
CA ARG A 303 -15.93 15.57 0.88
C ARG A 303 -16.63 14.67 1.90
N GLN A 304 -17.68 13.96 1.50
CA GLN A 304 -18.44 13.04 2.35
C GLN A 304 -17.66 11.74 2.62
N ALA A 305 -16.67 11.40 1.77
CA ALA A 305 -15.80 10.25 1.96
C ALA A 305 -14.77 10.45 3.09
N PHE A 306 -14.38 11.69 3.39
CA PHE A 306 -13.45 12.04 4.46
C PHE A 306 -14.16 12.11 5.81
N THR A 307 -14.61 10.95 6.29
CA THR A 307 -15.12 10.84 7.66
C THR A 307 -14.00 11.14 8.67
N ARG A 308 -14.39 11.44 9.92
CA ARG A 308 -13.42 11.65 11.02
C ARG A 308 -12.46 10.46 11.15
N GLN A 309 -12.99 9.24 11.07
CA GLN A 309 -12.20 8.00 11.17
C GLN A 309 -11.21 7.85 10.00
N VAL A 310 -11.67 8.08 8.76
CA VAL A 310 -10.80 8.02 7.56
C VAL A 310 -9.67 9.04 7.66
N SER A 311 -9.97 10.26 8.10
CA SER A 311 -8.97 11.32 8.28
C SER A 311 -7.93 10.96 9.35
N LEU A 312 -8.36 10.38 10.47
CA LEU A 312 -7.45 9.90 11.53
C LEU A 312 -6.51 8.80 11.01
N ILE A 313 -7.01 7.87 10.18
CA ILE A 313 -6.20 6.81 9.56
C ILE A 313 -5.14 7.41 8.63
N ILE A 314 -5.51 8.36 7.78
CA ILE A 314 -4.56 9.04 6.86
C ILE A 314 -3.47 9.76 7.64
N VAL A 315 -3.83 10.54 8.68
CA VAL A 315 -2.88 11.27 9.52
C VAL A 315 -1.95 10.32 10.25
N SER A 316 -2.50 9.28 10.88
CA SER A 316 -1.72 8.26 11.60
C SER A 316 -0.78 7.51 10.68
N TYR A 317 -1.20 7.24 9.43
CA TYR A 317 -0.34 6.58 8.45
C TYR A 317 0.83 7.47 8.03
N GLY A 318 0.60 8.78 7.85
CA GLY A 318 1.67 9.75 7.64
C GLY A 318 2.66 9.81 8.81
N ILE A 319 2.17 9.88 10.05
CA ILE A 319 3.02 9.88 11.25
C ILE A 319 3.85 8.60 11.34
N LEU A 320 3.21 7.44 11.14
CA LEU A 320 3.88 6.14 11.11
C LEU A 320 5.01 6.13 10.07
N ALA A 321 4.70 6.52 8.83
CA ALA A 321 5.66 6.56 7.73
C ALA A 321 6.86 7.47 8.03
N PHE A 322 6.63 8.64 8.67
CA PHE A 322 7.68 9.58 9.04
C PHE A 322 8.71 8.93 9.98
N HIS A 323 8.26 8.41 11.13
CA HIS A 323 9.20 7.93 12.14
C HIS A 323 9.81 6.57 11.76
N THR A 324 9.10 5.71 11.02
CA THR A 324 9.66 4.43 10.56
C THR A 324 10.73 4.63 9.50
N ILE A 325 10.56 5.56 8.54
CA ILE A 325 11.60 5.80 7.55
C ILE A 325 12.82 6.51 8.15
N ALA A 326 12.59 7.40 9.13
CA ALA A 326 13.67 8.02 9.89
C ALA A 326 14.50 6.95 10.61
N LEU A 327 13.85 5.96 11.23
CA LEU A 327 14.49 4.79 11.83
C LEU A 327 15.29 3.96 10.79
N GLU A 328 14.71 3.67 9.61
CA GLU A 328 15.42 2.96 8.53
C GLU A 328 16.69 3.70 8.09
N GLN A 329 16.67 5.04 8.09
CA GLN A 329 17.82 5.87 7.73
C GLN A 329 18.86 5.98 8.85
N LEU A 330 18.42 6.18 10.09
CA LEU A 330 19.32 6.39 11.24
C LEU A 330 20.05 5.10 11.64
N MET A 331 19.46 3.93 11.40
CA MET A 331 20.04 2.66 11.82
C MET A 331 21.37 2.34 11.10
N PRO A 332 21.50 2.39 9.75
CA PRO A 332 22.77 2.21 9.07
C PRO A 332 23.81 3.26 9.48
N ILE A 333 23.40 4.49 9.76
CA ILE A 333 24.30 5.57 10.21
C ILE A 333 24.89 5.22 11.59
N LEU A 334 24.06 4.73 12.52
CA LEU A 334 24.52 4.25 13.83
C LEU A 334 25.46 3.04 13.67
N LEU A 335 25.15 2.11 12.77
CA LEU A 335 26.00 0.94 12.51
C LEU A 335 27.34 1.32 11.85
N SER A 336 27.36 2.34 10.99
CA SER A 336 28.55 2.73 10.19
C SER A 336 29.45 3.75 10.88
N SER A 337 28.90 4.62 11.71
CA SER A 337 29.65 5.71 12.37
C SER A 337 30.75 5.18 13.28
N ALA A 338 31.86 5.92 13.36
CA ALA A 338 33.04 5.53 14.14
C ALA A 338 32.70 5.34 15.63
N GLU A 339 33.38 4.42 16.30
CA GLU A 339 33.22 4.22 17.75
C GLU A 339 33.64 5.48 18.53
N SER A 340 33.01 5.73 19.68
CA SER A 340 33.49 6.78 20.59
C SER A 340 34.85 6.44 21.16
N THR A 341 35.75 7.42 21.16
CA THR A 341 36.97 7.40 21.96
C THR A 341 36.77 7.94 23.37
N GLU A 342 35.68 8.69 23.60
CA GLU A 342 35.34 9.30 24.88
C GLU A 342 34.53 8.33 25.76
N ALA A 343 34.75 8.38 27.08
CA ALA A 343 33.96 7.61 28.02
C ALA A 343 32.49 8.06 28.00
N PRO A 344 31.52 7.13 28.01
CA PRO A 344 30.10 7.47 27.91
C PRO A 344 29.61 8.23 29.14
N HIS A 345 28.90 9.34 28.94
CA HIS A 345 28.30 10.12 30.02
C HIS A 345 26.84 9.75 30.24
N LEU A 346 26.56 9.05 31.33
CA LEU A 346 25.21 8.65 31.71
C LEU A 346 24.42 9.84 32.32
N PRO A 347 23.08 9.86 32.17
CA PRO A 347 22.26 8.91 31.44
C PRO A 347 22.09 9.20 29.93
N PHE A 348 22.56 10.35 29.41
CA PHE A 348 22.11 10.85 28.10
C PHE A 348 23.17 11.24 27.04
N LYS A 349 24.48 11.13 27.26
CA LYS A 349 25.49 11.54 26.27
C LYS A 349 26.36 10.37 25.81
N PHE A 350 25.99 9.78 24.68
CA PHE A 350 26.81 8.80 23.96
C PHE A 350 27.23 9.45 22.62
N LYS A 351 28.39 9.11 22.05
CA LYS A 351 28.84 9.63 20.74
C LYS A 351 29.45 8.50 19.93
N GLY A 352 29.36 8.56 18.62
CA GLY A 352 29.82 7.47 17.76
C GLY A 352 28.86 6.28 17.69
N GLY A 353 29.23 5.31 16.86
CA GLY A 353 28.45 4.13 16.52
C GLY A 353 29.26 2.85 16.67
N PHE A 354 29.09 1.95 15.71
CA PHE A 354 29.64 0.60 15.77
C PHE A 354 30.80 0.33 14.82
N ALA A 355 31.13 1.28 13.94
CA ALA A 355 32.16 1.16 12.89
C ALA A 355 32.08 -0.16 12.11
N LEU A 356 30.86 -0.68 11.89
CA LEU A 356 30.68 -1.97 11.22
C LEU A 356 31.03 -1.86 9.74
N PRO A 357 31.66 -2.91 9.17
CA PRO A 357 31.94 -2.93 7.75
C PRO A 357 30.65 -3.03 6.95
N LEU A 358 30.66 -2.43 5.77
CA LEU A 358 29.53 -2.35 4.85
C LEU A 358 28.85 -3.71 4.57
N LYS A 359 29.65 -4.75 4.37
CA LYS A 359 29.16 -6.12 4.15
C LYS A 359 28.31 -6.64 5.32
N THR A 360 28.72 -6.37 6.56
CA THR A 360 27.99 -6.79 7.76
C THR A 360 26.67 -6.02 7.88
N ILE A 361 26.67 -4.73 7.58
CA ILE A 361 25.43 -3.93 7.56
C ILE A 361 24.46 -4.47 6.52
N GLY A 362 24.94 -4.83 5.31
CA GLY A 362 24.13 -5.51 4.30
C GLY A 362 23.50 -6.81 4.80
N ILE A 363 24.29 -7.67 5.45
CA ILE A 363 23.79 -8.93 6.03
C ILE A 363 22.71 -8.67 7.10
N ILE A 364 22.93 -7.69 7.97
CA ILE A 364 21.96 -7.29 9.01
C ILE A 364 20.65 -6.84 8.36
N PHE A 365 20.69 -6.01 7.31
CA PHE A 365 19.49 -5.54 6.62
C PHE A 365 18.83 -6.63 5.76
N SER A 366 19.58 -7.58 5.21
CA SER A 366 18.99 -8.77 4.57
C SER A 366 18.26 -9.65 5.60
N ALA A 367 18.87 -9.86 6.78
CA ALA A 367 18.22 -10.58 7.88
C ALA A 367 16.96 -9.84 8.37
N GLN A 368 16.99 -8.51 8.42
CA GLN A 368 15.80 -7.68 8.67
C GLN A 368 14.67 -8.01 7.68
N GLY A 369 14.95 -8.02 6.37
CA GLY A 369 13.94 -8.36 5.37
C GLY A 369 13.37 -9.78 5.53
N PHE A 370 14.22 -10.74 5.93
CA PHE A 370 13.82 -12.14 6.13
C PHE A 370 12.93 -12.29 7.36
N LEU A 371 13.32 -11.66 8.47
CA LEU A 371 12.49 -11.57 9.68
C LEU A 371 11.17 -10.86 9.39
N GLN A 372 11.17 -9.83 8.53
CA GLN A 372 9.95 -9.11 8.15
C GLN A 372 9.01 -10.02 7.36
N MET A 373 9.55 -10.86 6.47
CA MET A 373 8.77 -11.85 5.73
C MET A 373 8.12 -12.86 6.69
N ILE A 374 8.89 -13.45 7.61
CA ILE A 374 8.38 -14.39 8.62
C ILE A 374 7.29 -13.72 9.47
N SER A 375 7.55 -12.51 9.97
CA SER A 375 6.60 -11.80 10.80
C SER A 375 5.31 -11.45 10.04
N THR A 376 5.39 -11.11 8.76
CA THR A 376 4.21 -10.77 7.94
C THR A 376 3.37 -12.01 7.62
N ILE A 377 4.00 -13.16 7.39
CA ILE A 377 3.29 -14.41 7.02
C ILE A 377 2.73 -15.13 8.25
N PHE A 378 3.50 -15.24 9.32
CA PHE A 378 3.15 -16.09 10.47
C PHE A 378 2.64 -15.29 11.67
N ILE A 379 3.32 -14.21 12.05
CA ILE A 379 3.00 -13.49 13.29
C ILE A 379 1.77 -12.60 13.09
N PHE A 380 1.76 -11.77 12.04
CA PHE A 380 0.70 -10.79 11.81
C PHE A 380 -0.71 -11.41 11.73
N PRO A 381 -0.96 -12.49 10.96
CA PRO A 381 -2.29 -13.09 10.89
C PRO A 381 -2.74 -13.68 12.23
N VAL A 382 -1.82 -14.29 13.00
CA VAL A 382 -2.13 -14.88 14.31
C VAL A 382 -2.51 -13.80 15.31
N VAL A 383 -1.72 -12.73 15.38
CA VAL A 383 -1.95 -11.61 16.30
C VAL A 383 -3.26 -10.90 15.96
N THR A 384 -3.46 -10.58 14.67
CA THR A 384 -4.64 -9.83 14.22
C THR A 384 -5.93 -10.63 14.37
N ARG A 385 -5.91 -11.95 14.13
CA ARG A 385 -7.09 -12.80 14.37
C ARG A 385 -7.49 -12.88 15.85
N ARG A 386 -6.52 -12.78 16.77
CA ARG A 386 -6.77 -12.84 18.22
C ARG A 386 -7.17 -11.49 18.81
N LEU A 387 -6.53 -10.40 18.38
CA LEU A 387 -6.66 -9.09 19.03
C LEU A 387 -7.48 -8.07 18.22
N GLY A 388 -7.72 -8.32 16.93
CA GLY A 388 -8.26 -7.32 16.00
C GLY A 388 -7.17 -6.40 15.43
N SER A 389 -7.50 -5.66 14.37
CA SER A 389 -6.53 -4.81 13.66
C SER A 389 -6.19 -3.55 14.46
N LEU A 390 -7.20 -2.93 15.10
CA LEU A 390 -6.99 -1.71 15.87
C LEU A 390 -6.15 -1.97 17.12
N THR A 391 -6.43 -3.03 17.88
CA THR A 391 -5.66 -3.39 19.08
C THR A 391 -4.23 -3.76 18.72
N THR A 392 -4.02 -4.51 17.64
CA THR A 392 -2.70 -4.85 17.12
C THR A 392 -1.91 -3.59 16.78
N PHE A 393 -2.53 -2.65 16.05
CA PHE A 393 -1.93 -1.37 15.73
C PHE A 393 -1.58 -0.56 16.99
N ARG A 394 -2.47 -0.50 17.98
CA ARG A 394 -2.25 0.21 19.26
C ARG A 394 -1.06 -0.35 20.02
N ILE A 395 -1.00 -1.67 20.25
CA ILE A 395 0.12 -2.30 20.97
C ILE A 395 1.46 -1.92 20.32
N VAL A 396 1.50 -1.95 18.99
CA VAL A 396 2.71 -1.63 18.22
C VAL A 396 3.05 -0.14 18.30
N ILE A 397 2.08 0.75 18.09
CA ILE A 397 2.33 2.21 18.08
C ILE A 397 2.75 2.73 19.46
N PHE A 398 2.20 2.16 20.54
CA PHE A 398 2.65 2.44 21.91
C PHE A 398 4.03 1.86 22.23
N GLY A 399 4.46 0.81 21.50
CA GLY A 399 5.79 0.22 21.63
C GLY A 399 6.93 1.02 20.96
N TYR A 400 6.65 1.76 19.87
CA TYR A 400 7.69 2.52 19.15
C TYR A 400 8.42 3.57 20.01
N PRO A 401 7.76 4.39 20.86
CA PRO A 401 8.45 5.33 21.73
C PRO A 401 9.49 4.65 22.63
N VAL A 402 9.15 3.48 23.20
CA VAL A 402 10.08 2.70 24.03
C VAL A 402 11.25 2.18 23.19
N LEU A 403 10.97 1.62 22.02
CA LEU A 403 12.00 1.17 21.09
C LEU A 403 12.98 2.29 20.74
N TYR A 404 12.47 3.47 20.38
CA TYR A 404 13.28 4.64 20.03
C TYR A 404 14.08 5.19 21.22
N PHE A 405 13.52 5.11 22.42
CA PHE A 405 14.25 5.49 23.61
C PHE A 405 15.44 4.56 23.87
N LEU A 406 15.28 3.25 23.63
CA LEU A 406 16.30 2.23 23.90
C LEU A 406 17.42 2.15 22.86
N ILE A 407 17.15 2.43 21.58
CA ILE A 407 18.15 2.29 20.49
C ILE A 407 19.49 2.99 20.77
N PRO A 408 19.54 4.26 21.21
CA PRO A 408 20.81 4.94 21.52
C PRO A 408 21.66 4.22 22.57
N TYR A 409 21.02 3.51 23.51
CA TYR A 409 21.71 2.78 24.56
C TYR A 409 22.39 1.50 24.04
N LEU A 410 22.13 1.08 22.81
CA LEU A 410 22.94 0.03 22.17
C LEU A 410 24.42 0.43 22.09
N ALA A 411 24.74 1.74 22.04
CA ALA A 411 26.12 2.22 22.06
C ALA A 411 26.86 1.86 23.36
N LEU A 412 26.13 1.58 24.45
CA LEU A 412 26.69 1.12 25.73
C LEU A 412 26.86 -0.39 25.82
N ALA A 413 26.39 -1.16 24.85
CA ALA A 413 26.45 -2.61 24.91
C ALA A 413 27.92 -3.10 24.91
N PRO A 414 28.29 -4.02 25.83
CA PRO A 414 29.59 -4.66 25.81
C PRO A 414 29.87 -5.31 24.45
N LYS A 415 31.14 -5.38 24.04
CA LYS A 415 31.53 -5.90 22.71
C LYS A 415 30.96 -7.29 22.43
N ASP A 416 30.92 -8.15 23.45
CA ASP A 416 30.40 -9.52 23.34
C ASP A 416 28.86 -9.59 23.15
N LEU A 417 28.14 -8.61 23.71
CA LEU A 417 26.67 -8.54 23.65
C LEU A 417 26.13 -7.64 22.54
N ARG A 418 27.02 -6.93 21.83
CA ARG A 418 26.65 -5.95 20.81
C ARG A 418 25.75 -6.53 19.71
N TYR A 419 26.15 -7.64 19.09
CA TYR A 419 25.34 -8.29 18.05
C TYR A 419 24.00 -8.82 18.59
N PRO A 420 23.95 -9.59 19.70
CA PRO A 420 22.68 -9.97 20.33
C PRO A 420 21.73 -8.80 20.60
N CYS A 421 22.24 -7.69 21.14
CA CYS A 421 21.44 -6.50 21.42
C CYS A 421 20.91 -5.84 20.13
N ILE A 422 21.75 -5.73 19.09
CA ILE A 422 21.32 -5.24 17.77
C ILE A 422 20.21 -6.14 17.20
N PHE A 423 20.38 -7.46 17.23
CA PHE A 423 19.36 -8.40 16.74
C PHE A 423 18.06 -8.35 17.55
N LEU A 424 18.13 -8.20 18.87
CA LEU A 424 16.94 -8.03 19.72
C LEU A 424 16.11 -6.81 19.30
N VAL A 425 16.78 -5.66 19.14
CA VAL A 425 16.15 -4.41 18.70
C VAL A 425 15.60 -4.53 17.27
N LEU A 426 16.33 -5.20 16.37
CA LEU A 426 15.86 -5.46 15.01
C LEU A 426 14.63 -6.35 14.97
N VAL A 427 14.58 -7.42 15.77
CA VAL A 427 13.39 -8.28 15.88
C VAL A 427 12.19 -7.46 16.35
N TRP A 428 12.33 -6.64 17.40
CA TRP A 428 11.24 -5.76 17.84
C TRP A 428 10.81 -4.82 16.72
N LYS A 429 11.75 -4.05 16.16
CA LYS A 429 11.49 -3.11 15.05
C LYS A 429 10.70 -3.78 13.93
N VAL A 430 11.17 -4.95 13.49
CA VAL A 430 10.63 -5.68 12.34
C VAL A 430 9.22 -6.20 12.63
N VAL A 431 9.01 -6.81 13.80
CA VAL A 431 7.69 -7.31 14.19
C VAL A 431 6.68 -6.18 14.29
N ALA A 432 7.09 -5.06 14.90
CA ALA A 432 6.29 -3.83 14.94
C ALA A 432 5.93 -3.34 13.53
N GLN A 433 6.91 -3.22 12.63
CA GLN A 433 6.71 -2.76 11.26
C GLN A 433 5.81 -3.71 10.44
N SER A 434 5.98 -5.02 10.59
CA SER A 434 5.14 -6.03 9.91
C SER A 434 3.69 -6.00 10.38
N CYS A 435 3.41 -5.53 11.59
CA CYS A 435 2.06 -5.47 12.14
C CYS A 435 1.38 -4.12 11.90
N SER A 436 2.13 -3.02 11.86
CA SER A 436 1.56 -1.66 11.79
C SER A 436 0.94 -1.32 10.43
N PHE A 437 1.69 -1.48 9.33
CA PHE A 437 1.22 -1.13 7.98
C PHE A 437 -0.01 -1.94 7.52
N PRO A 438 -0.05 -3.28 7.66
CA PRO A 438 -1.23 -4.04 7.27
C PRO A 438 -2.47 -3.72 8.14
N SER A 439 -2.28 -3.45 9.44
CA SER A 439 -3.39 -3.06 10.32
C SER A 439 -4.05 -1.75 9.85
N GLN A 440 -3.24 -0.74 9.48
CA GLN A 440 -3.74 0.52 8.90
C GLN A 440 -4.52 0.28 7.60
N ALA A 441 -4.01 -0.58 6.71
CA ALA A 441 -4.68 -0.90 5.45
C ALA A 441 -6.06 -1.56 5.69
N ILE A 442 -6.15 -2.49 6.66
CA ILE A 442 -7.43 -3.12 7.04
C ILE A 442 -8.39 -2.09 7.65
N MET A 443 -7.90 -1.22 8.53
CA MET A 443 -8.72 -0.17 9.13
C MET A 443 -9.28 0.80 8.09
N MET A 444 -8.47 1.17 7.09
CA MET A 444 -8.92 1.99 5.96
C MET A 444 -10.00 1.27 5.16
N ALA A 445 -9.78 0.00 4.81
CA ALA A 445 -10.74 -0.80 4.06
C ALA A 445 -12.10 -0.95 4.77
N ASN A 446 -12.09 -1.03 6.10
CA ASN A 446 -13.30 -1.16 6.91
C ASN A 446 -14.01 0.18 7.17
N SER A 447 -13.28 1.31 7.13
CA SER A 447 -13.82 2.64 7.47
C SER A 447 -14.28 3.46 6.26
N ALA A 448 -13.82 3.10 5.06
CA ALA A 448 -14.07 3.84 3.83
C ALA A 448 -15.21 3.23 3.01
N PRO A 449 -16.07 4.05 2.36
CA PRO A 449 -17.02 3.53 1.39
C PRO A 449 -16.27 2.88 0.21
N LYS A 450 -16.69 1.67 -0.18
CA LYS A 450 -16.00 0.84 -1.18
C LYS A 450 -15.77 1.56 -2.51
N ARG A 451 -16.71 2.45 -2.92
CA ARG A 451 -16.65 3.22 -4.18
C ARG A 451 -15.50 4.24 -4.23
N VAL A 452 -15.06 4.74 -3.07
CA VAL A 452 -14.01 5.78 -2.96
C VAL A 452 -12.76 5.27 -2.24
N LEU A 453 -12.71 3.97 -1.92
CA LEU A 453 -11.59 3.33 -1.22
C LEU A 453 -10.27 3.52 -1.96
N GLY A 454 -10.28 3.46 -3.30
CA GLY A 454 -9.09 3.72 -4.11
C GLY A 454 -8.55 5.15 -3.94
N THR A 455 -9.43 6.16 -3.95
CA THR A 455 -9.06 7.56 -3.71
C THR A 455 -8.52 7.77 -2.30
N LEU A 456 -9.17 7.18 -1.29
CA LEU A 456 -8.74 7.30 0.10
C LEU A 456 -7.40 6.60 0.36
N ASN A 457 -7.17 5.43 -0.26
CA ASN A 457 -5.87 4.77 -0.29
C ASN A 457 -4.81 5.65 -0.98
N GLY A 458 -5.17 6.32 -2.07
CA GLY A 458 -4.33 7.31 -2.75
C GLY A 458 -3.93 8.46 -1.82
N CYS A 459 -4.87 9.06 -1.10
CA CYS A 459 -4.59 10.12 -0.12
C CYS A 459 -3.71 9.63 1.03
N SER A 460 -3.98 8.45 1.57
CA SER A 460 -3.15 7.74 2.55
C SER A 460 -1.72 7.54 2.06
N ALA A 461 -1.56 7.03 0.83
CA ALA A 461 -0.26 6.82 0.21
C ALA A 461 0.48 8.15 -0.03
N SER A 462 -0.22 9.19 -0.47
CA SER A 462 0.34 10.54 -0.63
C SER A 462 0.81 11.13 0.69
N ALA A 463 0.02 11.03 1.76
CA ALA A 463 0.43 11.46 3.10
C ALA A 463 1.69 10.70 3.59
N ALA A 464 1.73 9.39 3.36
CA ALA A 464 2.90 8.58 3.68
C ALA A 464 4.12 8.93 2.81
N SER A 465 3.95 9.24 1.52
CA SER A 465 5.05 9.67 0.65
C SER A 465 5.60 11.04 1.05
N LEU A 466 4.72 11.99 1.41
CA LEU A 466 5.13 13.30 1.93
C LEU A 466 5.91 13.16 3.24
N ALA A 467 5.42 12.34 4.17
CA ALA A 467 6.11 12.02 5.40
C ALA A 467 7.49 11.37 5.12
N ARG A 468 7.56 10.46 4.14
CA ARG A 468 8.82 9.84 3.70
C ARG A 468 9.80 10.83 3.06
N ALA A 469 9.28 11.87 2.39
CA ALA A 469 10.08 12.91 1.79
C ALA A 469 10.83 13.75 2.82
N PHE A 470 10.24 14.03 3.99
CA PHE A 470 10.87 14.87 5.00
C PHE A 470 11.54 14.11 6.14
N GLY A 471 11.03 12.92 6.50
CA GLY A 471 11.51 12.13 7.64
C GLY A 471 13.03 11.96 7.72
N PRO A 472 13.69 11.39 6.70
CA PRO A 472 15.14 11.13 6.72
C PRO A 472 15.98 12.40 6.85
N THR A 473 15.63 13.46 6.13
CA THR A 473 16.36 14.74 6.17
C THR A 473 16.19 15.42 7.53
N VAL A 474 14.97 15.49 8.07
CA VAL A 474 14.71 16.07 9.40
C VAL A 474 15.43 15.27 10.48
N ALA A 475 15.37 13.94 10.43
CA ALA A 475 16.07 13.07 11.35
C ALA A 475 17.60 13.28 11.29
N GLY A 476 18.17 13.44 10.09
CA GLY A 476 19.58 13.77 9.90
C GLY A 476 19.96 15.13 10.48
N LEU A 477 19.11 16.17 10.31
CA LEU A 477 19.35 17.50 10.88
C LEU A 477 19.34 17.47 12.41
N VAL A 478 18.35 16.78 13.01
CA VAL A 478 18.30 16.58 14.45
C VAL A 478 19.47 15.75 14.95
N HIS A 479 19.94 14.77 14.16
CA HIS A 479 21.12 13.98 14.48
C HIS A 479 22.38 14.85 14.56
N VAL A 480 22.62 15.71 13.57
CA VAL A 480 23.74 16.68 13.60
C VAL A 480 23.62 17.62 14.79
N ALA A 481 22.44 18.19 15.01
CA ALA A 481 22.20 19.07 16.16
C ALA A 481 22.53 18.34 17.47
N GLY A 482 22.09 17.09 17.62
CA GLY A 482 22.39 16.21 18.75
C GLY A 482 23.89 15.97 18.94
N LEU A 483 24.61 15.63 17.88
CA LEU A 483 26.06 15.42 17.96
C LEU A 483 26.81 16.70 18.34
N ASN A 484 26.35 17.88 17.91
CA ASN A 484 26.94 19.18 18.27
C ASN A 484 26.80 19.48 19.77
N ILE A 485 25.68 19.12 20.39
CA ILE A 485 25.47 19.27 21.83
C ILE A 485 25.95 18.06 22.65
N GLY A 486 26.43 17.01 21.99
CA GLY A 486 26.96 15.78 22.59
C GLY A 486 25.92 14.71 22.96
N TYR A 487 24.70 14.81 22.45
CA TYR A 487 23.61 13.87 22.67
C TYR A 487 23.33 13.05 21.39
N SER A 488 23.99 11.89 21.18
CA SER A 488 23.70 11.02 20.02
C SER A 488 22.28 10.47 19.98
N GLY A 489 21.61 10.40 21.14
CA GLY A 489 20.24 9.93 21.27
C GLY A 489 19.18 10.91 20.75
N LEU A 490 19.53 12.17 20.49
CA LEU A 490 18.54 13.22 20.23
C LEU A 490 17.62 12.91 19.03
N SER A 491 18.17 12.43 17.91
CA SER A 491 17.38 12.06 16.72
C SER A 491 16.41 10.91 16.98
N TRP A 492 16.77 10.00 17.90
CA TRP A 492 15.93 8.87 18.28
C TRP A 492 14.81 9.32 19.21
N TRP A 493 15.13 10.15 20.21
CA TRP A 493 14.13 10.67 21.15
C TRP A 493 13.16 11.65 20.49
N SER A 494 13.60 12.42 19.48
CA SER A 494 12.67 13.20 18.66
C SER A 494 11.73 12.29 17.87
N CYS A 495 12.21 11.15 17.34
CA CYS A 495 11.33 10.15 16.73
C CYS A 495 10.38 9.53 17.75
N ALA A 496 10.81 9.33 19.00
CA ALA A 496 9.94 8.89 20.11
C ALA A 496 8.81 9.89 20.35
N ALA A 497 9.11 11.19 20.38
CA ALA A 497 8.09 12.23 20.50
C ALA A 497 7.07 12.19 19.35
N VAL A 498 7.53 12.03 18.10
CA VAL A 498 6.63 11.88 16.93
C VAL A 498 5.80 10.60 17.02
N ALA A 499 6.38 9.48 17.49
CA ALA A 499 5.65 8.23 17.68
C ALA A 499 4.59 8.34 18.78
N ILE A 500 4.85 9.11 19.86
CA ILE A 500 3.85 9.41 20.89
C ILE A 500 2.66 10.15 20.29
N LEU A 501 2.88 11.12 19.39
CA LEU A 501 1.78 11.79 18.67
C LEU A 501 0.96 10.77 17.87
N GLY A 502 1.62 9.83 17.18
CA GLY A 502 0.94 8.74 16.48
C GLY A 502 0.12 7.84 17.42
N ALA A 503 0.66 7.54 18.59
CA ALA A 503 -0.03 6.76 19.62
C ALA A 503 -1.25 7.50 20.18
N VAL A 504 -1.15 8.80 20.43
CA VAL A 504 -2.28 9.66 20.84
C VAL A 504 -3.36 9.67 19.76
N VAL A 505 -3.00 9.85 18.48
CA VAL A 505 -3.96 9.78 17.37
C VAL A 505 -4.68 8.42 17.34
N SER A 506 -3.97 7.33 17.63
CA SER A 506 -4.56 5.98 17.66
C SER A 506 -5.62 5.75 18.75
N LEU A 507 -5.61 6.56 19.82
CA LEU A 507 -6.62 6.50 20.88
C LEU A 507 -7.99 6.99 20.39
N PHE A 508 -8.00 7.93 19.44
CA PHE A 508 -9.23 8.47 18.86
C PHE A 508 -9.79 7.63 17.71
N MET A 509 -9.09 6.59 17.29
CA MET A 509 -9.54 5.66 16.24
C MET A 509 -10.52 4.62 16.78
N THR A 510 -11.52 4.26 15.98
CA THR A 510 -12.49 3.21 16.31
C THR A 510 -12.43 2.03 15.33
N GLU A 511 -12.73 0.82 15.80
CA GLU A 511 -12.78 -0.36 14.95
C GLU A 511 -14.21 -0.56 14.46
N THR A 512 -14.46 -0.28 13.18
CA THR A 512 -15.73 -0.60 12.53
C THR A 512 -15.73 -2.09 12.19
N ARG A 513 -16.58 -2.90 12.85
CA ARG A 513 -16.70 -4.33 12.55
C ARG A 513 -17.25 -4.53 11.14
N SER A 514 -16.63 -5.45 10.39
CA SER A 514 -17.10 -5.93 9.09
C SER A 514 -18.54 -6.43 9.19
N GLY A 515 -19.52 -5.64 8.73
CA GLY A 515 -20.93 -6.05 8.68
C GLY A 515 -21.93 -4.91 8.86
N THR A 516 -21.53 -3.80 9.48
CA THR A 516 -22.34 -2.59 9.58
C THR A 516 -21.90 -1.66 8.46
N GLU A 517 -22.74 -1.46 7.42
CA GLU A 517 -22.47 -0.40 6.45
C GLU A 517 -22.31 0.92 7.21
N PRO A 518 -21.33 1.77 6.86
CA PRO A 518 -21.22 3.08 7.47
C PRO A 518 -22.49 3.85 7.13
N SER A 519 -23.40 3.94 8.09
CA SER A 519 -24.61 4.74 8.04
C SER A 519 -24.18 6.19 7.88
N LEU A 520 -24.08 6.64 6.62
CA LEU A 520 -24.07 8.05 6.30
C LEU A 520 -25.43 8.58 6.74
N VAL A 521 -25.41 9.28 7.87
CA VAL A 521 -26.53 9.99 8.45
C VAL A 521 -27.27 10.74 7.35
N SER A 522 -28.52 10.33 7.11
CA SER A 522 -29.54 11.12 6.44
C SER A 522 -29.87 12.31 7.34
N HIS A 523 -29.16 13.42 7.17
CA HIS A 523 -29.75 14.72 7.50
C HIS A 523 -30.72 15.02 6.38
N ASP A 524 -31.99 14.63 6.57
CA ASP A 524 -33.19 15.30 6.08
C ASP A 524 -34.40 14.41 6.36
N SER A 525 -35.00 14.61 7.54
CA SER A 525 -36.44 14.41 7.80
C SER A 525 -36.73 14.78 9.27
N CYS A 526 -36.64 16.07 9.59
CA CYS A 526 -37.62 16.59 10.55
C CYS A 526 -38.82 17.04 9.72
N ASP A 527 -40.01 16.80 10.27
CA ASP A 527 -41.28 17.45 9.90
C ASP A 527 -42.08 16.86 8.73
N VAL A 528 -42.46 15.57 8.75
CA VAL A 528 -43.79 15.15 8.25
C VAL A 528 -44.24 13.83 8.92
N GLU A 529 -44.55 13.84 10.21
CA GLU A 529 -45.27 12.71 10.84
C GLU A 529 -46.29 13.25 11.86
N ALA A 530 -47.20 14.10 11.36
CA ALA A 530 -48.34 14.60 12.12
C ALA A 530 -49.46 15.06 11.18
N LEU A 531 -49.92 14.19 10.28
CA LEU A 531 -51.23 14.33 9.62
C LEU A 531 -51.54 13.01 8.91
N PHE A 532 -52.79 12.56 9.05
CA PHE A 532 -53.38 11.35 8.48
C PHE A 532 -53.21 10.07 9.29
N THR A 533 -54.07 9.92 10.30
CA THR A 533 -54.78 8.65 10.53
C THR A 533 -56.08 8.95 11.27
N GLU A 534 -57.18 9.08 10.51
CA GLU A 534 -58.51 8.76 11.02
C GLU A 534 -59.02 7.49 10.33
N PRO A 535 -59.88 6.70 11.00
CA PRO A 535 -60.06 5.28 10.71
C PRO A 535 -61.36 5.01 9.94
N LEU A 536 -61.34 4.02 9.04
CA LEU A 536 -62.56 3.44 8.46
C LEU A 536 -62.69 1.98 8.87
N LEU A 537 -63.55 1.80 9.87
CA LEU A 537 -64.60 0.78 10.02
C LEU A 537 -64.45 -0.52 9.21
N ASP A 538 -64.43 -1.64 9.95
CA ASP A 538 -65.20 -2.81 9.52
C ASP A 538 -66.00 -3.39 10.69
N SER A 539 -67.14 -3.96 10.34
CA SER A 539 -68.31 -4.17 11.18
C SER A 539 -68.55 -5.66 11.50
N ARG A 540 -69.35 -5.90 12.55
CA ARG A 540 -69.91 -7.17 13.10
C ARG A 540 -69.04 -7.78 14.21
N SER A 541 -69.55 -8.14 15.39
CA SER A 541 -70.92 -8.43 15.84
C SER A 541 -71.05 -8.23 17.35
N SER A 542 -72.15 -7.63 17.79
CA SER A 542 -72.60 -7.53 19.18
C SER A 542 -73.47 -8.73 19.60
N THR A 543 -73.78 -8.76 20.90
CA THR A 543 -74.54 -9.72 21.76
C THR A 543 -73.60 -10.61 22.59
N ASP A 544 -73.65 -10.68 23.92
CA ASP A 544 -74.44 -10.08 25.02
C ASP A 544 -73.63 -10.43 26.30
N ALA A 545 -73.35 -9.52 27.23
CA ALA A 545 -74.09 -9.25 28.48
C ALA A 545 -73.23 -9.53 29.74
N ASP A 546 -73.31 -8.57 30.67
CA ASP A 546 -73.25 -8.66 32.13
C ASP A 546 -71.97 -9.00 32.92
N SER A 547 -71.42 -7.92 33.50
CA SER A 547 -71.45 -7.63 34.95
C SER A 547 -70.25 -7.96 35.87
N SER A 548 -70.03 -7.00 36.79
CA SER A 548 -69.28 -7.03 38.07
C SER A 548 -67.74 -6.91 38.01
N GLU A 549 -67.20 -5.74 38.40
CA GLU A 549 -66.61 -5.42 39.73
C GLU A 549 -65.19 -6.01 39.91
N SER A 550 -64.15 -5.36 40.45
CA SER A 550 -63.97 -4.06 41.11
C SER A 550 -62.45 -3.84 41.31
N SER A 551 -62.06 -2.57 41.48
CA SER A 551 -60.83 -2.06 42.12
C SER A 551 -59.48 -2.36 41.43
N GLY A 552 -58.64 -1.40 41.06
CA GLY A 552 -58.44 -0.07 41.63
C GLY A 552 -56.96 0.10 41.93
N THR A 553 -56.14 0.27 40.89
CA THR A 553 -54.73 0.67 40.96
C THR A 553 -54.60 2.18 40.88
N ARG A 554 -53.76 2.75 41.78
CA ARG A 554 -53.03 4.02 41.73
C ARG A 554 -52.21 4.05 43.04
N ASP A 555 -50.97 4.51 43.13
CA ASP A 555 -50.26 5.48 42.31
C ASP A 555 -48.77 5.55 42.75
N THR A 556 -47.98 6.18 41.88
CA THR A 556 -46.87 7.11 42.19
C THR A 556 -45.45 6.65 42.57
N SER A 557 -44.55 7.08 41.67
CA SER A 557 -43.32 7.88 41.86
C SER A 557 -42.08 7.29 42.53
N PHE A 558 -41.07 7.14 41.66
CA PHE A 558 -39.64 7.21 41.93
C PHE A 558 -39.21 8.53 42.58
N ASP A 559 -38.34 8.46 43.60
CA ASP A 559 -37.17 9.34 43.68
C ASP A 559 -36.05 8.78 44.59
N ASN A 560 -34.82 8.95 44.11
CA ASN A 560 -33.47 8.95 44.72
C ASN A 560 -33.17 8.29 46.09
N ALA A 561 -32.11 7.47 46.14
CA ALA A 561 -30.81 7.82 46.75
C ALA A 561 -29.92 6.59 47.03
N ASP A 562 -28.60 6.79 46.83
CA ASP A 562 -27.40 6.22 47.45
C ASP A 562 -27.45 4.96 48.33
N TRP A 563 -26.38 4.13 48.28
CA TRP A 563 -25.49 3.80 49.42
C TRP A 563 -24.53 2.60 49.15
N PHE A 564 -23.23 2.90 49.27
CA PHE A 564 -22.15 2.18 49.99
C PHE A 564 -21.84 0.66 49.84
N ARG A 565 -20.56 0.42 49.49
CA ARG A 565 -19.52 -0.41 50.16
C ARG A 565 -19.79 -1.85 50.63
N GLU A 566 -18.96 -2.74 50.05
CA GLU A 566 -17.88 -3.48 50.74
C GLU A 566 -18.24 -4.61 51.73
N SER A 567 -17.82 -5.85 51.45
CA SER A 567 -16.74 -6.53 52.22
C SER A 567 -16.49 -7.99 51.82
N LYS A 568 -15.19 -8.33 51.78
CA LYS A 568 -14.49 -9.55 52.27
C LYS A 568 -14.82 -10.92 51.62
N ARG A 569 -13.85 -11.74 51.26
CA ARG A 569 -12.55 -12.04 51.91
C ARG A 569 -11.38 -12.09 50.93
#